data_AF-A0A5P3VTR7-F1
#
_entry.id   AF-A0A5P3VTR7-F1
#
_cell.length_a   1.000
_cell.length_b   1.000
_cell.length_c   1.000
_cell.angle_alpha   90.00
_cell.angle_beta   90.00
_cell.angle_gamma   90.00
#
_symmetry.space_group_name_H-M   'P 1'
#
loop_
_entity.id
_entity.type
_entity.pdbx_description
1 polymer ?
#
loop_
_entity_poly.entity_id
_entity_poly.type
_entity_poly.pdbx_seq_one_letter_code
_entity_poly.pdbx_strand_id
1 'polypeptide(L)' 'MYLSSRTTGLAVLATVFNLLAMLYFLQVTPDVRVAMMQVSICFDFQLLICSAWLLAKLLLPAKPTATR' A
#
# COMPACT_ATOMS: atom_id res chain seq x y z
N MET A 1 3.03 -19.47 -7.06
CA MET A 1 3.96 -18.32 -7.23
C MET A 1 3.32 -17.14 -7.95
N TYR A 2 2.58 -17.34 -9.05
CA TYR A 2 1.92 -16.25 -9.80
C TYR A 2 0.93 -15.39 -8.99
N LEU A 3 0.12 -15.99 -8.11
CA LEU A 3 -0.86 -15.23 -7.31
C LEU A 3 -0.20 -14.29 -6.28
N SER A 4 0.85 -14.78 -5.62
CA SER A 4 1.66 -14.01 -4.65
C SER A 4 2.43 -12.86 -5.31
N SER A 5 2.86 -13.05 -6.57
CA SER A 5 3.52 -12.02 -7.37
C SER A 5 2.53 -10.91 -7.80
N ARG A 6 1.31 -11.27 -8.20
CA ARG A 6 0.26 -10.32 -8.57
C ARG A 6 -0.22 -9.45 -7.41
N THR A 7 -0.49 -10.04 -6.24
CA THR A 7 -0.93 -9.27 -5.06
C THR A 7 0.15 -8.32 -4.56
N THR A 8 1.42 -8.72 -4.66
CA THR A 8 2.55 -7.84 -4.33
C THR A 8 2.68 -6.71 -5.35
N GLY A 9 2.56 -6.99 -6.64
CA GLY A 9 2.58 -5.96 -7.69
C GLY A 9 1.47 -4.92 -7.50
N LEU A 10 0.25 -5.36 -7.21
CA LEU A 10 -0.89 -4.45 -6.94
C LEU A 10 -0.67 -3.60 -5.68
N ALA A 11 -0.15 -4.17 -4.59
CA ALA A 11 0.14 -3.44 -3.37
C ALA A 11 1.22 -2.36 -3.57
N VAL A 12 2.27 -2.69 -4.33
CA VAL A 12 3.32 -1.72 -4.68
C VAL A 12 2.76 -0.60 -5.56
N LEU A 13 1.97 -0.95 -6.58
CA LEU A 13 1.35 0.04 -7.46
C LEU A 13 0.44 1.00 -6.68
N ALA A 14 -0.41 0.47 -5.80
CA ALA A 14 -1.29 1.27 -4.96
C ALA A 14 -0.50 2.22 -4.03
N THR A 15 0.61 1.74 -3.46
CA THR A 15 1.51 2.56 -2.63
C THR A 15 2.13 3.71 -3.42
N VAL A 16 2.62 3.44 -4.63
CA VAL A 16 3.22 4.47 -5.49
C VAL A 16 2.19 5.53 -5.89
N PHE A 17 0.99 5.12 -6.31
CA PHE A 17 -0.08 6.07 -6.63
C PHE A 17 -0.48 6.92 -5.42
N ASN A 18 -0.58 6.31 -4.24
CA ASN A 18 -0.93 7.01 -3.00
C ASN A 18 0.12 8.07 -2.63
N LEU A 19 1.41 7.74 -2.73
CA LEU A 19 2.51 8.68 -2.49
C LEU A 19 2.54 9.83 -3.52
N LEU A 20 2.32 9.54 -4.80
CA LEU A 20 2.24 10.57 -5.84
C LEU A 20 1.07 11.52 -5.60
N ALA A 21 -0.09 11.00 -5.20
CA ALA A 21 -1.25 11.83 -4.84
C ALA A 21 -0.95 12.74 -3.65
N MET A 22 -0.29 12.22 -2.60
CA MET A 22 0.13 13.02 -1.46
C MET A 22 1.12 14.13 -1.85
N LEU A 23 2.14 13.82 -2.65
CA LEU A 23 3.12 14.82 -3.12
C LEU A 23 2.46 15.91 -3.96
N TYR A 24 1.58 15.54 -4.89
CA TYR A 24 0.83 16.50 -5.69
C TYR A 24 0.00 17.43 -4.81
N PHE A 25 -0.73 16.89 -3.84
CA PHE A 25 -1.56 17.70 -2.96
C PHE A 25 -0.76 18.58 -2.00
N LEU A 26 0.39 18.13 -1.51
CA LEU A 26 1.32 18.95 -0.72
C LEU A 26 1.86 20.14 -1.51
N GLN A 27 2.05 19.99 -2.83
CA GLN A 27 2.52 21.09 -3.68
C GLN A 27 1.41 22.07 -4.04
N VAL A 28 0.19 21.57 -4.26
CA VAL A 28 -0.93 22.38 -4.75
C VAL A 28 -1.72 23.05 -3.63
N THR A 29 -1.77 22.46 -2.44
CA THR A 29 -2.61 22.95 -1.33
C THR A 29 -1.83 23.94 -0.47
N PRO A 30 -2.22 25.24 -0.44
CA PRO A 30 -1.56 26.23 0.41
C PRO A 30 -1.98 26.12 1.89
N ASP A 31 -3.16 25.53 2.16
CA ASP A 31 -3.68 25.37 3.51
C ASP A 31 -3.05 24.19 4.25
N VAL A 32 -2.19 24.49 5.23
CA VAL A 32 -1.46 23.50 6.04
C VAL A 32 -2.40 22.52 6.75
N ARG A 33 -3.57 22.98 7.23
CA ARG A 33 -4.55 22.11 7.91
C ARG A 33 -5.13 21.06 6.97
N VAL A 34 -5.44 21.46 5.74
CA VAL A 34 -6.00 20.56 4.71
C VAL A 34 -4.91 19.58 4.25
N ALA A 35 -3.68 20.08 4.05
CA ALA A 35 -2.54 19.23 3.74
C ALA A 35 -2.31 18.16 4.83
N MET A 36 -2.31 18.54 6.12
CA MET A 36 -2.12 17.59 7.22
C MET A 36 -3.25 16.54 7.31
N MET A 37 -4.50 16.95 7.12
CA MET A 37 -5.63 16.02 7.08
C MET A 37 -5.44 15.00 5.94
N GLN A 38 -4.98 15.47 4.79
CA GLN A 38 -4.74 14.60 3.66
C GLN A 38 -3.55 13.65 3.84
N VAL A 39 -2.48 14.10 4.51
CA VAL A 39 -1.38 13.23 4.93
C VAL A 39 -1.89 12.12 5.85
N SER A 40 -2.76 12.45 6.82
CA SER A 40 -3.37 11.44 7.70
C SER A 40 -4.19 10.42 6.90
N ILE A 41 -5.05 10.88 5.99
CA ILE A 41 -5.86 10.00 5.13
C ILE A 41 -4.96 9.10 4.28
N CYS A 42 -3.91 9.66 3.69
CA CYS A 42 -2.96 8.92 2.86
C CYS A 42 -2.24 7.84 3.68
N PHE A 43 -1.89 8.14 4.93
CA PHE A 43 -1.31 7.18 5.86
C PHE A 43 -2.28 6.04 6.22
N ASP A 44 -3.55 6.36 6.49
CA ASP A 44 -4.58 5.36 6.77
C ASP A 44 -4.79 4.40 5.59
N PHE A 45 -4.83 4.93 4.37
CA PHE A 45 -4.88 4.11 3.15
C PHE A 45 -3.63 3.24 3.00
N GLN A 46 -2.45 3.77 3.30
CA GLN A 46 -1.21 3.01 3.23
C GLN A 46 -1.19 1.85 4.22
N LEU A 47 -1.67 2.07 5.44
CA LEU A 47 -1.86 1.03 6.45
C LEU A 47 -2.85 -0.05 5.99
N LEU A 48 -3.95 0.36 5.35
CA LEU A 48 -4.93 -0.58 4.81
C LEU A 48 -4.33 -1.45 3.69
N ILE A 49 -3.56 -0.86 2.77
CA ILE A 49 -2.87 -1.59 1.69
C ILE A 49 -1.87 -2.59 2.28
N CYS A 50 -1.06 -2.17 3.26
CA CYS A 50 -0.08 -3.03 3.91
C CYS A 50 -0.73 -4.19 4.67
N SER A 51 -1.78 -3.92 5.43
CA SER A 51 -2.52 -4.94 6.18
C SER A 51 -3.24 -5.92 5.26
N ALA A 52 -3.88 -5.44 4.19
CA ALA A 52 -4.51 -6.29 3.18
C ALA A 52 -3.48 -7.17 2.45
N TRP A 53 -2.32 -6.63 2.12
CA TRP A 53 -1.22 -7.39 1.52
C TRP A 53 -0.67 -8.46 2.48
N LEU A 54 -0.44 -8.11 3.74
CA LEU A 54 0.04 -9.05 4.77
C LEU A 54 -0.97 -10.18 4.98
N LEU A 55 -2.25 -9.85 5.07
CA LEU A 55 -3.34 -10.82 5.19
C LEU A 55 -3.40 -11.72 3.95
N ALA A 56 -3.28 -11.15 2.75
CA ALA A 56 -3.23 -11.93 1.51
C ALA A 56 -2.01 -12.87 1.46
N LYS A 57 -0.88 -12.50 2.07
CA LYS A 57 0.30 -13.37 2.19
C LYS A 57 0.10 -14.49 3.21
N LEU A 58 -0.56 -14.20 4.33
CA LEU A 58 -0.88 -15.17 5.38
C LEU A 58 -1.94 -16.21 4.92
N LEU A 59 -2.91 -15.78 4.11
CA LEU A 59 -3.96 -16.65 3.56
C LEU A 59 -3.48 -17.52 2.39
N LEU A 60 -2.31 -17.23 1.81
CA LEU A 60 -1.73 -18.13 0.81
C LEU A 60 -1.20 -19.38 1.54
N PRO A 61 -1.64 -20.60 1.18
CA PRO A 61 -1.16 -21.81 1.81
C PRO A 61 0.37 -21.86 1.69
N ALA A 62 1.06 -22.01 2.84
CA ALA A 62 2.49 -22.23 2.87
C ALA A 62 2.79 -23.46 2.00
N LYS A 63 3.35 -23.23 0.81
CA LYS A 63 3.84 -24.32 -0.03
C LYS A 63 4.88 -25.05 0.83
N PRO A 64 4.75 -26.37 1.06
CA PRO A 64 5.73 -27.08 1.86
C PRO A 64 7.09 -26.87 1.22
N THR A 65 8.01 -26.29 2.00
CA THR A 65 9.41 -26.14 1.64
C THR A 65 9.92 -27.54 1.40
N ALA A 66 10.05 -27.93 0.13
CA ALA A 66 10.69 -29.19 -0.22
C ALA A 66 12.15 -29.08 0.21
N THR A 67 12.46 -29.66 1.37
CA THR A 67 13.82 -29.95 1.80
C THR A 67 14.49 -30.76 0.70
N ARG A 68 15.55 -30.20 0.13
CA ARG A 68 16.47 -30.91 -0.76
C ARG A 68 17.87 -30.74 -0.20
#